data_AF-A0AAD6Y6G7-F1
#
_entry.id   AF-A0AAD6Y6G7-F1
#
_cell.length_a   1.000
_cell.length_b   1.000
_cell.length_c   1.000
_cell.angle_alpha   90.00
_cell.angle_beta   90.00
_cell.angle_gamma   90.00
#
_symmetry.space_group_name_H-M   'P 1'
#
loop_
_entity.id
_entity.type
_entity.pdbx_description
1 polymer ?
#
loop_
_entity_poly.entity_id
_entity_poly.type
_entity_poly.pdbx_seq_one_letter_code
_entity_poly.pdbx_strand_id
1 'polypeptide(L)'
;DDYPHQLPLHVPLVALTTENSESYSLSGFDAYVDWRSLDVFPRGNGFVHLGPDGVAMFHQMHCLQIIRSAIVQGGAGEHAEHCLNLLRQVVLCASDTTLDALDAENATDGLGSVHVCRDWQKVYDFMEENQSNWPE
;
A
#
# COMPACT_ATOMS: atom_id res chain seq x y z
N ASP A 1 1.23 -28.56 -6.79
CA ASP A 1 0.94 -27.61 -5.70
C ASP A 1 2.21 -26.95 -5.18
N ASP A 2 3.09 -26.50 -6.07
CA ASP A 2 4.37 -25.87 -5.70
C ASP A 2 4.56 -24.58 -6.52
N TYR A 3 3.57 -23.70 -6.41
CA TYR A 3 3.64 -22.36 -7.00
C TYR A 3 4.16 -21.39 -5.93
N PRO A 4 5.08 -20.49 -6.29
CA PRO A 4 5.68 -19.58 -5.31
C PRO A 4 4.64 -18.60 -4.79
N HIS A 5 4.55 -18.40 -3.47
CA HIS A 5 3.65 -17.41 -2.85
C HIS A 5 4.14 -15.96 -2.99
N GLN A 6 5.36 -15.76 -3.49
CA GLN A 6 5.97 -14.46 -3.70
C GLN A 6 6.54 -14.36 -5.11
N LEU A 7 6.62 -13.13 -5.62
CA LEU A 7 7.30 -12.85 -6.87
C LEU A 7 8.76 -13.34 -6.78
N PRO A 8 9.26 -14.12 -7.76
CA PRO A 8 10.61 -14.69 -7.73
C PRO A 8 11.69 -13.64 -8.09
N LEU A 9 11.73 -12.57 -7.30
CA LEU A 9 12.52 -11.36 -7.48
C LEU A 9 13.20 -11.04 -6.14
N HIS A 10 14.48 -10.69 -6.19
CA HIS A 10 15.14 -10.08 -5.04
C HIS A 10 14.77 -8.59 -4.94
N VAL A 11 14.09 -8.21 -3.86
CA VAL A 11 13.81 -6.80 -3.53
C VAL A 11 14.89 -6.31 -2.55
N PRO A 12 15.85 -5.47 -2.99
CA PRO A 12 16.89 -4.96 -2.11
C PRO A 12 16.32 -3.94 -1.12
N LEU A 13 16.99 -3.78 0.03
CA LEU A 13 16.67 -2.71 0.96
C LEU A 13 17.06 -1.35 0.36
N VAL A 14 16.13 -0.40 0.41
CA VAL A 14 16.34 0.98 -0.01
C VAL A 14 15.98 1.93 1.13
N ALA A 15 16.69 3.05 1.23
CA ALA A 15 16.31 4.12 2.16
C ALA A 15 15.32 5.06 1.45
N LEU A 16 14.21 5.37 2.12
CA LEU A 16 13.25 6.37 1.69
C LEU A 16 13.19 7.47 2.75
N THR A 17 13.53 8.70 2.37
CA THR A 17 13.29 9.89 3.18
C THR A 17 12.01 10.55 2.70
N THR A 18 11.10 10.84 3.62
CA THR A 18 9.79 11.43 3.31
C THR A 18 9.83 12.91 3.66
N GLU A 19 9.52 13.78 2.70
CA GLU A 19 9.45 15.23 2.89
C GLU A 19 8.03 15.73 2.60
N ASN A 20 7.67 16.89 3.16
CA ASN A 20 6.42 17.56 2.78
C ASN A 20 6.50 17.92 1.29
N SER A 21 5.59 17.35 0.51
CA SER A 21 5.51 17.52 -0.93
C SER A 21 4.08 17.88 -1.32
N GLU A 22 3.93 18.73 -2.33
CA GLU A 22 2.64 18.93 -2.99
C GLU A 22 2.21 17.68 -3.77
N SER A 23 3.14 16.76 -4.04
CA SER A 23 2.86 15.49 -4.70
C SER A 23 2.07 14.54 -3.82
N TYR A 24 1.11 13.84 -4.45
CA TYR A 24 0.15 12.96 -3.78
C TYR A 24 -0.72 13.66 -2.72
N SER A 25 -0.96 14.97 -2.86
CA SER A 25 -1.95 15.73 -2.08
C SER A 25 -3.38 15.17 -2.24
N LEU A 26 -4.30 15.59 -1.37
CA LEU A 26 -5.62 14.98 -1.31
C LEU A 26 -6.50 15.36 -2.51
N SER A 27 -6.44 16.60 -2.97
CA SER A 27 -7.31 17.13 -4.02
C SER A 27 -6.58 18.09 -4.96
N GLY A 28 -7.21 18.42 -6.08
CA GLY A 28 -6.58 19.23 -7.14
C GLY A 28 -6.18 18.41 -8.37
N PHE A 29 -5.79 19.13 -9.42
CA PHE A 29 -5.43 18.51 -10.70
C PHE A 29 -4.14 17.70 -10.60
N ASP A 30 -3.09 18.28 -10.00
CA ASP A 30 -1.80 17.59 -9.85
C ASP A 30 -1.92 16.35 -8.95
N ALA A 31 -2.67 16.45 -7.85
CA ALA A 31 -3.05 15.30 -7.04
C ALA A 31 -3.73 14.19 -7.85
N TYR A 32 -4.69 14.55 -8.71
CA TYR A 32 -5.35 13.57 -9.57
C TYR A 32 -4.35 12.85 -10.48
N VAL A 33 -3.42 13.60 -11.11
CA VAL A 33 -2.39 13.03 -11.99
C VAL A 33 -1.45 12.11 -11.22
N ASP A 34 -0.95 12.54 -10.06
CA ASP A 34 -0.03 11.77 -9.23
C ASP A 34 -0.64 10.45 -8.79
N TRP A 35 -1.82 10.49 -8.18
CA TRP A 35 -2.48 9.28 -7.71
C TRP A 35 -2.89 8.36 -8.86
N ARG A 36 -3.33 8.93 -9.99
CA ARG A 36 -3.66 8.14 -11.19
C ARG A 36 -2.44 7.46 -11.78
N SER A 37 -1.25 8.04 -11.67
CA SER A 37 -0.02 7.45 -12.21
C SER A 37 0.34 6.12 -11.55
N LEU A 38 0.02 5.94 -10.26
CA LEU A 38 0.27 4.73 -9.49
C LEU A 38 -0.66 3.59 -9.90
N ASP A 39 -1.90 3.96 -10.14
CA ASP A 39 -2.99 3.06 -10.44
C ASP A 39 -2.91 2.60 -11.90
N VAL A 40 -2.67 3.52 -12.84
CA VAL A 40 -2.57 3.21 -14.27
C VAL A 40 -1.45 2.22 -14.55
N PHE A 41 -0.35 2.21 -13.81
CA PHE A 41 0.80 1.37 -14.12
C PHE A 41 0.51 -0.15 -14.03
N PRO A 42 1.04 -1.01 -14.93
CA PRO A 42 1.60 -0.78 -16.27
C PRO A 42 0.52 -0.95 -17.35
N ARG A 43 -0.63 -0.30 -17.15
CA ARG A 43 -1.97 -0.46 -17.77
C ARG A 43 -2.88 -1.47 -17.05
N GLY A 44 -2.75 -1.58 -15.72
CA GLY A 44 -3.51 -2.52 -14.89
C GLY A 44 -4.62 -1.90 -14.02
N ASN A 45 -4.63 -0.57 -13.79
CA ASN A 45 -5.54 0.07 -12.82
C ASN A 45 -5.49 -0.64 -11.45
N GLY A 46 -4.28 -0.87 -10.92
CA GLY A 46 -4.08 -1.60 -9.67
C GLY A 46 -3.93 -3.10 -9.80
N PHE A 47 -4.46 -3.69 -10.87
CA PHE A 47 -4.50 -5.13 -11.08
C PHE A 47 -3.43 -5.53 -12.10
N VAL A 48 -2.17 -5.55 -11.63
CA VAL A 48 -1.04 -5.96 -12.44
C VAL A 48 -1.01 -7.49 -12.53
N HIS A 49 -1.22 -8.03 -13.73
CA HIS A 49 -1.32 -9.48 -13.96
C HIS A 49 0.04 -10.14 -14.19
N LEU A 50 0.25 -11.29 -13.58
CA LEU A 50 1.34 -12.23 -13.78
C LEU A 50 0.76 -13.64 -13.93
N GLY A 51 0.42 -14.04 -15.15
CA GLY A 51 -0.27 -15.31 -15.37
C GLY A 51 -1.66 -15.30 -14.69
N PRO A 52 -1.99 -16.30 -13.85
CA PRO A 52 -3.26 -16.34 -13.12
C PRO A 52 -3.29 -15.50 -11.83
N ASP A 53 -2.20 -14.77 -11.53
CA ASP A 53 -2.01 -14.05 -10.27
C ASP A 53 -1.86 -12.53 -10.51
N GLY A 54 -1.98 -11.76 -9.44
CA GLY A 54 -1.55 -10.37 -9.35
C GLY A 54 -0.57 -10.14 -8.20
N VAL A 55 -0.08 -8.91 -8.05
CA VAL A 55 0.91 -8.56 -7.01
C VAL A 55 0.30 -7.60 -5.99
N ALA A 56 0.36 -7.99 -4.71
CA ALA A 56 -0.29 -7.31 -3.58
C ALA A 56 0.02 -5.80 -3.52
N MET A 57 1.28 -5.38 -3.70
CA MET A 57 1.68 -3.97 -3.68
C MET A 57 0.85 -3.06 -4.61
N PHE A 58 0.54 -3.51 -5.84
CA PHE A 58 -0.22 -2.67 -6.79
C PHE A 58 -1.69 -2.57 -6.42
N HIS A 59 -2.26 -3.67 -5.89
CA HIS A 59 -3.62 -3.64 -5.39
C HIS A 59 -3.75 -2.75 -4.14
N GLN A 60 -2.76 -2.80 -3.23
CA GLN A 60 -2.69 -1.90 -2.07
C GLN A 60 -2.67 -0.42 -2.51
N MET A 61 -1.93 -0.07 -3.56
CA MET A 61 -1.91 1.29 -4.12
C MET A 61 -3.26 1.71 -4.72
N HIS A 62 -3.93 0.80 -5.43
CA HIS A 62 -5.26 1.04 -5.96
C HIS A 62 -6.29 1.29 -4.87
N CYS A 63 -6.29 0.45 -3.82
CA CYS A 63 -7.14 0.63 -2.65
C CYS A 63 -6.94 2.01 -2.01
N LEU A 64 -5.70 2.49 -1.90
CA LEU A 64 -5.43 3.85 -1.40
C LEU A 64 -6.06 4.94 -2.26
N GLN A 65 -6.05 4.80 -3.59
CA GLN A 65 -6.71 5.76 -4.49
C GLN A 65 -8.25 5.72 -4.39
N ILE A 66 -8.84 4.55 -4.14
CA ILE A 66 -10.29 4.42 -3.88
C ILE A 66 -10.66 5.12 -2.57
N ILE A 67 -9.88 4.88 -1.50
CA ILE A 67 -10.06 5.53 -0.20
C ILE A 67 -9.92 7.05 -0.36
N ARG A 68 -8.92 7.53 -1.09
CA ARG A 68 -8.77 8.96 -1.42
C ARG A 68 -10.04 9.54 -2.04
N SER A 69 -10.56 8.86 -3.05
CA SER A 69 -11.73 9.34 -3.80
C SER A 69 -12.95 9.45 -2.88
N ALA A 70 -13.13 8.52 -1.94
CA ALA A 70 -14.18 8.59 -0.92
C ALA A 70 -13.97 9.75 0.07
N ILE A 71 -12.73 9.98 0.52
CA ILE A 71 -12.37 11.09 1.42
C ILE A 71 -12.66 12.45 0.78
N VAL A 72 -12.22 12.65 -0.47
CA VAL A 72 -12.45 13.88 -1.25
C VAL A 72 -13.94 14.14 -1.42
N GLN A 73 -14.73 13.11 -1.74
CA GLN A 73 -16.19 13.23 -1.88
C GLN A 73 -16.89 13.49 -0.55
N GLY A 74 -16.36 12.96 0.56
CA GLY A 74 -16.91 13.10 1.91
C GLY A 74 -16.51 14.38 2.65
N GLY A 75 -15.61 15.21 2.08
CA GLY A 75 -15.19 16.48 2.68
C GLY A 75 -14.28 16.36 3.90
N ALA A 76 -13.62 15.21 4.08
CA ALA A 76 -12.61 15.05 5.13
C ALA A 76 -11.32 15.79 4.73
N GLY A 77 -10.89 16.75 5.57
CA GLY A 77 -9.87 17.78 5.25
C GLY A 77 -8.39 17.36 5.37
N GLU A 78 -7.53 18.32 5.69
CA GLU A 78 -6.04 18.23 5.68
C GLU A 78 -5.44 17.06 6.49
N HIS A 79 -6.14 16.57 7.53
CA HIS A 79 -5.63 15.44 8.32
C HIS A 79 -5.66 14.13 7.50
N ALA A 80 -6.70 13.95 6.68
CA ALA A 80 -6.82 12.76 5.84
C ALA A 80 -5.76 12.74 4.71
N GLU A 81 -5.30 13.91 4.28
CA GLU A 81 -4.26 14.06 3.26
C GLU A 81 -2.94 13.41 3.68
N HIS A 82 -2.38 13.85 4.81
CA HIS A 82 -1.08 13.35 5.24
C HIS A 82 -1.16 11.88 5.68
N CYS A 83 -2.27 11.44 6.29
CA CYS A 83 -2.48 10.04 6.63
C CYS A 83 -2.45 9.14 5.39
N LEU A 84 -3.07 9.57 4.29
CA LEU A 84 -3.10 8.79 3.07
C LEU A 84 -1.71 8.70 2.40
N ASN A 85 -0.95 9.81 2.39
CA ASN A 85 0.41 9.78 1.90
C ASN A 85 1.33 8.91 2.78
N LEU A 86 1.12 8.92 4.10
CA LEU A 86 1.82 8.02 5.02
C LEU A 86 1.55 6.53 4.68
N LEU A 87 0.29 6.17 4.41
CA LEU A 87 -0.05 4.79 4.01
C LEU A 87 0.59 4.40 2.67
N ARG A 88 0.66 5.32 1.70
CA ARG A 88 1.40 5.11 0.45
C ARG A 88 2.87 4.79 0.72
N GLN A 89 3.50 5.52 1.63
CA GLN A 89 4.91 5.29 2.01
C GLN A 89 5.09 3.91 2.65
N VAL A 90 4.13 3.46 3.48
CA VAL A 90 4.15 2.10 4.05
C VAL A 90 4.12 1.04 2.96
N VAL A 91 3.25 1.17 1.95
CA VAL A 91 3.18 0.24 0.81
C VAL A 91 4.51 0.19 0.06
N LEU A 92 5.15 1.35 -0.19
CA LEU A 92 6.46 1.42 -0.84
C LEU A 92 7.57 0.77 0.00
N CYS A 93 7.62 1.06 1.30
CA CYS A 93 8.63 0.51 2.21
C CYS A 93 8.45 -0.99 2.47
N ALA A 94 7.22 -1.50 2.44
CA ALA A 94 6.94 -2.93 2.53
C ALA A 94 7.26 -3.64 1.21
N SER A 95 6.95 -3.01 0.06
CA SER A 95 7.10 -3.59 -1.27
C SER A 95 6.58 -5.02 -1.31
N ASP A 96 5.33 -5.23 -0.88
CA ASP A 96 4.75 -6.55 -0.69
C ASP A 96 4.65 -7.32 -2.01
N THR A 97 5.54 -8.31 -2.18
CA THR A 97 5.66 -9.14 -3.38
C THR A 97 4.78 -10.39 -3.34
N THR A 98 3.87 -10.50 -2.37
CA THR A 98 2.91 -11.61 -2.28
C THR A 98 2.09 -11.69 -3.57
N LEU A 99 1.94 -12.92 -4.09
CA LEU A 99 1.11 -13.21 -5.24
C LEU A 99 -0.31 -13.52 -4.79
N ASP A 100 -1.26 -12.78 -5.33
CA ASP A 100 -2.70 -12.94 -5.07
C ASP A 100 -3.38 -13.58 -6.27
N ALA A 101 -4.17 -14.62 -6.03
CA ALA A 101 -4.95 -15.24 -7.10
C ALA A 101 -5.99 -14.25 -7.66
N LEU A 102 -6.23 -14.31 -8.98
CA LEU A 102 -7.29 -13.51 -9.59
C LEU A 102 -8.66 -14.08 -9.26
N ASP A 103 -9.60 -13.18 -8.99
CA ASP A 103 -11.01 -13.47 -8.80
C ASP A 103 -11.75 -13.64 -10.16
N ALA A 104 -13.07 -13.85 -10.09
CA ALA A 104 -13.91 -14.03 -11.28
C ALA A 104 -13.99 -12.78 -12.18
N GLU A 105 -13.62 -11.61 -11.67
CA GLU A 105 -13.60 -10.32 -12.37
C GLU A 105 -12.20 -9.98 -12.93
N ASN A 106 -11.22 -10.88 -12.78
CA ASN A 106 -9.79 -10.66 -13.06
C ASN A 106 -9.17 -9.53 -12.22
N ALA A 107 -9.71 -9.30 -11.01
CA ALA A 107 -9.13 -8.48 -9.98
C ALA A 107 -8.46 -9.36 -8.92
N THR A 108 -7.65 -8.77 -8.04
CA THR A 108 -7.20 -9.43 -6.82
C THR A 108 -7.98 -8.84 -5.65
N ASP A 109 -8.30 -9.64 -4.63
CA ASP A 109 -8.97 -9.17 -3.41
C ASP A 109 -8.10 -9.41 -2.15
N GLY A 110 -6.96 -10.11 -2.31
CA GLY A 110 -6.04 -10.49 -1.25
C GLY A 110 -6.54 -11.65 -0.38
N LEU A 111 -7.68 -12.27 -0.69
CA LEU A 111 -8.24 -13.36 0.10
C LEU A 111 -7.55 -14.68 -0.21
N GLY A 112 -7.17 -15.40 0.85
CA GLY A 112 -6.52 -16.71 0.74
C GLY A 112 -5.01 -16.67 0.50
N SER A 113 -4.43 -15.47 0.31
CA SER A 113 -2.99 -15.28 0.17
C SER A 113 -2.28 -15.21 1.52
N VAL A 114 -1.08 -15.78 1.57
CA VAL A 114 -0.23 -15.75 2.78
C VAL A 114 0.85 -14.70 2.58
N HIS A 115 0.80 -13.65 3.39
CA HIS A 115 1.81 -12.59 3.38
C HIS A 115 2.97 -12.91 4.31
N VAL A 116 4.18 -12.48 3.94
CA VAL A 116 5.36 -12.55 4.81
C VAL A 116 5.55 -11.20 5.48
N CYS A 117 5.07 -11.09 6.71
CA CYS A 117 5.12 -9.85 7.48
C CYS A 117 6.34 -9.79 8.40
N ARG A 118 6.76 -8.57 8.75
CA ARG A 118 7.56 -8.36 9.98
C ARG A 118 6.66 -8.69 11.17
N ASP A 119 7.21 -9.32 12.20
CA ASP A 119 6.47 -9.64 13.42
C ASP A 119 6.05 -8.34 14.13
N TRP A 120 4.79 -7.95 13.94
CA TRP A 120 4.23 -6.75 14.53
C TRP A 120 4.00 -6.91 16.03
N GLN A 121 3.79 -8.13 16.52
CA GLN A 121 3.56 -8.38 17.94
C GLN A 121 4.78 -7.94 18.75
N LYS A 122 5.99 -8.21 18.25
CA LYS A 122 7.24 -7.74 18.87
C LYS A 122 7.34 -6.22 18.95
N VAL A 123 6.76 -5.50 18.00
CA VAL A 123 6.70 -4.03 18.04
C VAL A 123 5.71 -3.55 19.10
N TYR A 124 4.54 -4.18 19.20
CA TYR A 124 3.55 -3.89 20.25
C TYR A 124 4.11 -4.16 21.65
N ASP A 125 4.70 -5.35 21.87
CA ASP A 125 5.33 -5.73 23.14
C ASP A 125 6.32 -4.65 23.61
N PHE A 126 7.19 -4.19 22.70
CA PHE A 126 8.18 -3.16 22.99
C PHE A 126 7.56 -1.79 23.29
N MET A 127 6.56 -1.37 22.51
CA MET A 127 5.92 -0.07 22.69
C MET A 127 5.10 0.02 23.98
N GLU A 128 4.43 -1.07 24.39
CA GLU A 128 3.71 -1.13 25.68
C GLU A 128 4.68 -1.00 26.86
N GLU A 129 5.82 -1.71 26.82
CA GLU A 129 6.87 -1.59 27.84
C GLU A 129 7.43 -0.16 27.88
N ASN A 130 7.75 0.42 26.73
CA ASN A 130 8.28 1.77 26.65
C ASN A 130 7.29 2.82 27.16
N GLN A 131 6.01 2.72 26.78
CA GLN A 131 4.97 3.66 27.21
C GLN A 131 4.68 3.57 28.71
N SER A 132 4.72 2.35 29.28
CA SER A 132 4.53 2.14 30.72
C SER A 132 5.65 2.76 31.57
N ASN A 133 6.84 2.91 30.98
CA ASN A 133 8.01 3.52 31.62
C ASN A 133 8.16 5.03 31.30
N TRP A 134 7.22 5.62 30.55
CA TRP A 134 7.29 7.03 30.17
C TRP A 134 7.02 7.93 31.39
N PRO A 135 7.97 8.80 31.80
CA PRO A 135 7.72 9.73 32.88
C PRO A 135 6.68 10.77 32.42
N GLU A 136 5.64 10.93 33.24
CA GLU A 136 4.57 11.92 33.03
C GLU A 136 5.11 13.36 32.92
#